data_AF-A0A163LGM7-F1
#
_entry.id   AF-A0A163LGM7-F1
#
_cell.length_a   1.000
_cell.length_b   1.000
_cell.length_c   1.000
_cell.angle_alpha   90.00
_cell.angle_beta   90.00
_cell.angle_gamma   90.00
#
_symmetry.space_group_name_H-M   'P 1'
#
loop_
_entity.id
_entity.type
_entity.pdbx_description
1 polymer ?
#
loop_
_entity_poly.entity_id
_entity_poly.type
_entity_poly.pdbx_seq_one_letter_code
_entity_poly.pdbx_strand_id
1 'polypeptide(L)'
;MFDVNDPSTNPGEQVESTHPQADEQQQEMRSVYEAFDLHYPTDEDDHNDPEDELDDRTAAPPIDGEPVDPEQRKGITVKYNGQDVFIPETEVEAHARKGLNYDKIEGRAKQYETALDRLARQQGYKDHADLIANLDKIEQEAVQQQQNQFDQLKAHLRQEAEDAGIDPDSMERYLDNHPLIKQAKDVIQRSEQEQQLKQQEQSQQQLLQGWEDLFRKYPHLADQVNPDGGSAPWLTPEMHSRLERGYDPIDAYELVHRDSIMADERKRTEQSVLKNQRLNKRAQVVGQGNGERQPEVPAELSSAFAAFGIDPKNAQKYAKNFENK
;
A
#
# COMPACT_ATOMS: atom_id res chain seq x y z
N MET A 1 5.31 68.16 57.21
CA MET A 1 5.41 67.74 58.62
C MET A 1 5.57 66.22 58.59
N PHE A 2 6.77 65.73 58.91
CA PHE A 2 7.22 64.36 59.23
C PHE A 2 6.99 63.18 58.26
N ASP A 3 8.10 62.80 57.60
CA ASP A 3 8.85 61.53 57.64
C ASP A 3 8.18 60.15 57.94
N VAL A 4 8.50 59.22 57.02
CA VAL A 4 9.09 57.86 57.19
C VAL A 4 8.25 56.73 57.79
N ASN A 5 7.91 55.73 56.96
CA ASN A 5 8.37 54.33 57.09
C ASN A 5 7.88 53.44 55.94
N ASP A 6 8.84 52.85 55.20
CA ASP A 6 8.75 51.52 54.55
C ASP A 6 9.13 50.45 55.63
N PRO A 7 8.94 49.10 55.52
CA PRO A 7 8.97 48.30 54.29
C PRO A 7 8.00 47.09 54.19
N SER A 8 7.93 46.53 52.97
CA SER A 8 7.73 45.09 52.67
C SER A 8 6.30 44.52 52.77
N THR A 9 5.73 44.12 51.61
CA THR A 9 5.37 42.72 51.25
C THR A 9 4.67 42.74 49.87
N ASN A 10 5.29 42.13 48.85
CA ASN A 10 4.65 41.64 47.62
C ASN A 10 4.21 40.18 47.89
N PRO A 11 3.24 39.52 47.19
CA PRO A 11 3.11 39.57 45.73
C PRO A 11 1.68 39.50 45.14
N GLY A 12 1.55 39.96 43.88
CA GLY A 12 0.94 39.19 42.79
C GLY A 12 -0.59 39.03 42.74
N GLU A 13 -1.23 39.82 41.88
CA GLU A 13 -2.41 39.37 41.11
C GLU A 13 -2.33 40.02 39.72
N GLN A 14 -1.72 39.31 38.78
CA GLN A 14 -1.85 39.60 37.36
C GLN A 14 -3.15 38.96 36.89
N VAL A 15 -4.10 39.82 36.53
CA VAL A 15 -5.34 39.46 35.84
C VAL A 15 -4.95 39.01 34.43
N GLU A 16 -4.94 37.70 34.20
CA GLU A 16 -4.78 37.11 32.87
C GLU A 16 -6.06 37.33 32.07
N SER A 17 -5.90 38.01 30.93
CA SER A 17 -6.99 38.43 30.08
C SER A 17 -7.47 37.26 29.22
N THR A 18 -8.61 36.65 29.59
CA THR A 18 -9.28 35.65 28.75
C THR A 18 -9.85 36.31 27.50
N HIS A 19 -9.37 35.87 26.33
CA HIS A 19 -9.88 36.29 25.02
C HIS A 19 -11.27 35.68 24.80
N PRO A 20 -12.34 36.47 24.58
CA PRO A 20 -13.70 35.97 24.36
C PRO A 20 -13.89 35.21 23.03
N GLN A 21 -12.86 35.13 22.19
CA GLN A 21 -12.92 34.53 20.86
C GLN A 21 -12.67 33.01 20.86
N ALA A 22 -12.06 32.47 21.92
CA ALA A 22 -11.81 31.03 22.05
C ALA A 22 -13.08 30.25 22.43
N ASP A 23 -13.98 30.85 23.21
CA ASP A 23 -15.20 30.20 23.69
C ASP A 23 -16.24 30.02 22.58
N GLU A 24 -16.34 30.96 21.64
CA GLU A 24 -17.25 30.86 20.49
C GLU A 24 -16.82 29.73 19.53
N GLN A 25 -15.52 29.60 19.25
CA GLN A 25 -15.01 28.49 18.41
C GLN A 25 -15.23 27.12 19.05
N GLN A 26 -15.07 27.00 20.37
CA GLN A 26 -15.33 25.74 21.06
C GLN A 26 -16.81 25.37 21.04
N GLN A 27 -17.72 26.35 21.13
CA GLN A 27 -19.16 26.10 21.02
C GLN A 27 -19.57 25.69 19.59
N GLU A 28 -19.00 26.33 18.56
CA GLU A 28 -19.22 25.92 17.18
C GLU A 28 -18.74 24.48 16.94
N MET A 29 -17.54 24.13 17.41
CA MET A 29 -17.05 22.75 17.28
C MET A 29 -17.90 21.74 18.03
N ARG A 30 -18.40 22.06 19.24
CA ARG A 30 -19.35 21.18 19.95
C ARG A 30 -20.63 20.93 19.16
N SER A 31 -21.17 21.96 18.51
CA SER A 31 -22.39 21.84 17.70
C SER A 31 -22.20 20.96 16.46
N VAL A 32 -21.00 21.00 15.85
CA VAL A 32 -20.65 20.13 14.73
C VAL A 32 -20.56 18.69 15.21
N TYR A 33 -19.89 18.42 16.33
CA TYR A 33 -19.79 17.06 16.88
C TYR A 33 -21.16 16.48 17.22
N GLU A 34 -22.06 17.27 17.81
CA GLU A 34 -23.44 16.86 18.10
C GLU A 34 -24.27 16.58 16.83
N ALA A 35 -24.09 17.38 15.77
CA ALA A 35 -24.77 17.16 14.48
C ALA A 35 -24.38 15.83 13.80
N PHE A 36 -23.19 15.31 14.13
CA PHE A 36 -22.66 14.05 13.59
C PHE A 36 -22.72 12.89 14.60
N ASP A 37 -23.39 13.07 15.75
CA ASP A 37 -23.48 12.05 16.82
C ASP A 37 -22.08 11.61 17.33
N LEU A 38 -21.11 12.53 17.29
CA LEU A 38 -19.73 12.35 17.74
C LEU A 38 -19.53 12.96 19.13
N HIS A 39 -18.77 12.28 19.98
CA HIS A 39 -18.44 12.78 21.32
C HIS A 39 -17.31 13.83 21.23
N TYR A 40 -17.57 15.03 21.75
CA TYR A 40 -16.58 16.10 21.82
C TYR A 40 -15.58 15.80 22.97
N PRO A 41 -14.27 15.69 22.70
CA PRO A 41 -13.28 15.49 23.76
C PRO A 41 -13.18 16.78 24.58
N THR A 42 -13.62 16.73 25.84
CA THR A 42 -13.39 17.80 26.82
C THR A 42 -12.05 17.57 27.51
N ASP A 43 -11.22 18.62 27.59
CA ASP A 43 -9.87 18.62 28.18
C ASP A 43 -9.82 18.38 29.71
N GLU A 44 -10.85 17.79 30.32
CA GLU A 44 -10.93 17.59 31.78
C GLU A 44 -10.79 16.13 32.25
N ASP A 45 -10.40 15.18 31.39
CA ASP A 45 -10.12 13.81 31.81
C ASP A 45 -8.62 13.45 31.71
N ASP A 46 -7.97 13.71 32.84
CA ASP A 46 -6.95 12.89 33.52
C ASP A 46 -5.50 12.91 33.01
N HIS A 47 -4.75 13.82 33.63
CA HIS A 47 -3.32 13.72 33.88
C HIS A 47 -2.95 12.44 34.63
N ASN A 48 -2.25 11.52 33.98
CA ASN A 48 -1.30 10.64 34.65
C ASN A 48 -0.23 10.17 33.66
N ASP A 49 0.75 11.02 33.42
CA ASP A 49 2.02 10.63 32.81
C ASP A 49 3.13 11.05 33.78
N PRO A 50 3.93 10.12 34.32
CA PRO A 50 5.03 10.47 35.19
C PRO A 50 6.17 11.08 34.38
N GLU A 51 6.75 12.12 34.97
CA GLU A 51 7.98 12.80 34.57
C GLU A 51 9.07 11.84 34.06
N ASP A 52 9.72 12.21 32.95
CA ASP A 52 11.12 11.85 32.72
C ASP A 52 11.83 13.04 32.04
N GLU A 53 12.46 13.85 32.89
CA GLU A 53 13.56 14.74 32.51
C GLU A 53 14.72 13.90 31.99
N LEU A 54 15.15 14.10 30.73
CA LEU A 54 16.52 13.78 30.32
C LEU A 54 17.08 14.86 29.40
N ASP A 55 17.79 15.79 30.05
CA ASP A 55 18.95 16.51 29.51
C ASP A 55 20.08 15.49 29.31
N ASP A 56 20.54 15.26 28.07
CA ASP A 56 21.92 14.81 27.85
C ASP A 56 22.45 15.18 26.46
N ARG A 57 23.19 16.29 26.42
CA ARG A 57 24.23 16.53 25.41
C ARG A 57 25.54 15.92 25.92
N THR A 58 25.93 14.74 25.42
CA THR A 58 27.26 14.37 24.88
C THR A 58 27.57 12.87 25.03
N ALA A 59 27.72 12.16 23.91
CA ALA A 59 28.86 11.24 23.64
C ALA A 59 28.63 10.40 22.38
N ALA A 60 29.65 10.31 21.54
CA ALA A 60 29.77 9.33 20.45
C ALA A 60 29.97 7.90 21.01
N PRO A 61 29.87 6.84 20.18
CA PRO A 61 29.43 5.52 20.62
C PRO A 61 30.54 4.68 21.27
N PRO A 62 30.24 3.89 22.31
CA PRO A 62 31.06 2.74 22.69
C PRO A 62 30.63 1.48 21.93
N ILE A 63 31.58 0.93 21.19
CA ILE A 63 31.57 -0.39 20.55
C ILE A 63 31.73 -1.50 21.60
N ASP A 64 31.09 -2.64 21.32
CA ASP A 64 31.22 -3.98 21.92
C ASP A 64 30.85 -4.19 23.40
N GLY A 65 29.62 -4.68 23.59
CA GLY A 65 29.15 -5.40 24.77
C GLY A 65 28.45 -6.70 24.36
N GLU A 66 29.06 -7.82 24.76
CA GLU A 66 28.66 -9.23 24.84
C GLU A 66 27.26 -9.72 24.40
N PRO A 67 27.17 -10.97 23.87
CA PRO A 67 25.94 -11.55 23.37
C PRO A 67 24.95 -11.82 24.51
N VAL A 68 23.82 -11.11 24.50
CA VAL A 68 22.68 -11.39 25.37
C VAL A 68 22.02 -12.69 24.90
N ASP A 69 21.90 -13.64 25.83
CA ASP A 69 21.24 -14.94 25.66
C ASP A 69 19.88 -14.85 24.93
N PRO A 70 19.59 -15.75 23.96
CA PRO A 70 18.37 -15.71 23.15
C PRO A 70 17.08 -16.13 23.88
N GLU A 71 17.10 -16.45 25.18
CA GLU A 71 15.98 -17.06 25.90
C GLU A 71 14.98 -16.09 26.58
N GLN A 72 15.10 -14.77 26.40
CA GLN A 72 14.23 -13.81 27.14
C GLN A 72 13.46 -12.78 26.30
N ARG A 73 13.56 -12.79 24.96
CA ARG A 73 12.70 -11.93 24.13
C ARG A 73 11.32 -12.57 23.97
N LYS A 74 10.44 -12.35 24.95
CA LYS A 74 9.03 -12.68 24.83
C LYS A 74 8.40 -11.80 23.74
N GLY A 75 7.73 -12.42 22.78
CA GLY A 75 7.15 -11.73 21.63
C GLY A 75 6.56 -12.73 20.65
N ILE A 76 5.82 -12.23 19.66
CA ILE A 76 5.17 -13.04 18.62
C ILE A 76 5.78 -12.66 17.28
N THR A 77 6.19 -13.67 16.50
CA THR A 77 6.60 -13.45 15.10
C THR A 77 5.37 -13.55 14.21
N VAL A 78 5.03 -12.46 13.52
CA VAL A 78 3.87 -12.37 12.62
C VAL A 78 4.36 -12.09 11.20
N LYS A 79 3.73 -12.73 10.21
CA LYS A 79 4.00 -12.46 8.80
C LYS A 79 3.27 -11.19 8.36
N TYR A 80 4.02 -10.14 8.06
CA TYR A 80 3.51 -8.90 7.50
C TYR A 80 4.17 -8.69 6.13
N ASN A 81 3.35 -8.55 5.07
CA ASN A 81 3.82 -8.40 3.69
C ASN A 81 4.83 -9.47 3.23
N GLY A 82 4.67 -10.70 3.71
CA GLY A 82 5.54 -11.83 3.35
C GLY A 82 6.87 -11.91 4.12
N GLN A 83 7.17 -10.95 4.99
CA GLN A 83 8.35 -10.95 5.85
C GLN A 83 7.96 -11.32 7.30
N ASP A 84 8.83 -12.09 7.97
CA ASP A 84 8.66 -12.46 9.37
C ASP A 84 9.06 -11.28 10.26
N VAL A 85 8.09 -10.61 10.87
CA VAL A 85 8.30 -9.46 11.77
C VAL A 85 8.13 -9.92 13.21
N PHE A 86 9.16 -9.72 14.03
CA PHE A 86 9.12 -10.00 15.46
C PHE A 86 8.49 -8.81 16.20
N ILE A 87 7.34 -9.03 16.84
CA ILE A 87 6.65 -8.04 17.67
C ILE A 87 6.95 -8.37 19.15
N PRO A 88 7.58 -7.45 19.91
CA PRO A 88 7.84 -7.66 21.33
C PRO A 88 6.53 -7.74 22.12
N GLU A 89 6.48 -8.52 23.19
CA GLU A 89 5.27 -8.78 23.99
C GLU A 89 4.55 -7.50 24.46
N THR A 90 5.30 -6.42 24.72
CA THR A 90 4.78 -5.10 25.11
C THR A 90 3.96 -4.41 24.01
N GLU A 91 4.26 -4.69 22.73
CA GLU A 91 3.59 -4.07 21.58
C GLU A 91 2.48 -4.96 20.99
N VAL A 92 2.42 -6.24 21.38
CA VAL A 92 1.42 -7.19 20.90
C VAL A 92 0.00 -6.70 21.18
N GLU A 93 -0.28 -6.18 22.37
CA GLU A 93 -1.61 -5.65 22.71
C GLU A 93 -1.98 -4.43 21.86
N ALA A 94 -1.03 -3.52 21.61
CA ALA A 94 -1.26 -2.33 20.79
C ALA A 94 -1.55 -2.71 19.32
N HIS A 95 -0.78 -3.65 18.76
CA HIS A 95 -1.02 -4.16 17.41
C HIS A 95 -2.32 -4.96 17.30
N ALA A 96 -2.67 -5.75 18.31
CA ALA A 96 -3.94 -6.48 18.36
C ALA A 96 -5.15 -5.53 18.42
N ARG A 97 -5.08 -4.46 19.23
CA ARG A 97 -6.12 -3.41 19.26
C ARG A 97 -6.25 -2.71 17.90
N LYS A 98 -5.13 -2.40 17.23
CA LYS A 98 -5.14 -1.84 15.87
C LYS A 98 -5.79 -2.79 14.86
N GLY A 99 -5.47 -4.08 14.90
CA GLY A 99 -6.10 -5.09 14.03
C GLY A 99 -7.61 -5.20 14.25
N LEU A 100 -8.05 -5.24 15.51
CA LEU A 100 -9.47 -5.33 15.85
C LEU A 100 -10.26 -4.07 15.47
N ASN A 101 -9.60 -2.90 15.51
CA ASN A 101 -10.16 -1.65 14.97
C ASN A 101 -10.19 -1.66 13.43
N TYR A 102 -9.17 -2.20 12.77
CA TYR A 102 -9.14 -2.36 11.32
C TYR A 102 -10.32 -3.21 10.82
N ASP A 103 -10.60 -4.36 11.45
CA ASP A 103 -11.75 -5.20 11.10
C ASP A 103 -13.10 -4.46 11.20
N LYS A 104 -13.26 -3.61 12.23
CA LYS A 104 -14.46 -2.78 12.39
C LYS A 104 -14.56 -1.73 11.28
N ILE A 105 -13.44 -1.10 10.93
CA ILE A 105 -13.38 -0.08 9.87
C ILE A 105 -13.65 -0.72 8.51
N GLU A 106 -13.03 -1.87 8.22
CA GLU A 106 -13.26 -2.64 7.00
C GLU A 106 -14.74 -3.06 6.88
N GLY A 107 -15.34 -3.52 7.98
CA GLY A 107 -16.76 -3.84 8.03
C GLY A 107 -17.66 -2.63 7.73
N ARG A 108 -17.34 -1.45 8.28
CA ARG A 108 -18.06 -0.20 7.98
C ARG A 108 -17.83 0.26 6.54
N ALA A 109 -16.61 0.16 6.03
CA ALA A 109 -16.27 0.51 4.65
C ALA A 109 -17.10 -0.31 3.66
N LYS A 110 -17.19 -1.63 3.84
CA LYS A 110 -18.03 -2.51 3.01
C LYS A 110 -19.52 -2.14 3.07
N GLN A 111 -20.00 -1.68 4.23
CA GLN A 111 -21.39 -1.20 4.36
C GLN A 111 -21.60 0.09 3.56
N TYR A 112 -20.65 1.03 3.62
CA TYR A 112 -20.71 2.26 2.83
C TYR A 112 -20.62 1.99 1.33
N GLU A 113 -19.72 1.11 0.89
CA GLU A 113 -19.63 0.67 -0.51
C GLU A 113 -20.96 0.11 -1.00
N THR A 114 -21.57 -0.79 -0.22
CA THR A 114 -22.87 -1.38 -0.57
C THR A 114 -23.99 -0.33 -0.61
N ALA A 115 -23.95 0.66 0.28
CA ALA A 115 -24.92 1.75 0.31
C ALA A 115 -24.75 2.68 -0.91
N LEU A 116 -23.51 3.01 -1.28
CA LEU A 116 -23.18 3.80 -2.47
C LEU A 116 -23.58 3.06 -3.75
N ASP A 117 -23.32 1.75 -3.84
CA ASP A 117 -23.77 0.93 -4.97
C ASP A 117 -25.30 0.91 -5.10
N ARG A 118 -26.02 0.86 -3.97
CA ARG A 118 -27.49 0.97 -3.97
C ARG A 118 -27.94 2.33 -4.49
N LEU A 119 -27.30 3.41 -4.05
CA LEU A 119 -27.60 4.77 -4.50
C LEU A 119 -27.31 4.95 -5.99
N ALA A 120 -26.17 4.45 -6.46
CA ALA A 120 -25.81 4.44 -7.88
C ALA A 120 -26.86 3.71 -8.73
N ARG A 121 -27.26 2.50 -8.31
CA ARG A 121 -28.32 1.73 -8.99
C ARG A 121 -29.67 2.43 -8.96
N GLN A 122 -30.01 3.13 -7.87
CA GLN A 122 -31.22 3.93 -7.78
C GLN A 122 -31.23 5.08 -8.80
N GLN A 123 -30.05 5.66 -9.08
CA GLN A 123 -29.87 6.68 -10.11
C GLN A 123 -29.67 6.11 -11.52
N GLY A 124 -29.66 4.77 -11.67
CA GLY A 124 -29.54 4.08 -12.96
C GLY A 124 -28.12 3.72 -13.39
N TYR A 125 -27.12 3.94 -12.53
CA TYR A 125 -25.73 3.56 -12.77
C TYR A 125 -25.44 2.11 -12.34
N LYS A 126 -24.37 1.52 -12.87
CA LYS A 126 -24.02 0.11 -12.61
C LYS A 126 -23.52 -0.13 -11.18
N ASP A 127 -22.63 0.75 -10.73
CA ASP A 127 -21.93 0.74 -9.44
C ASP A 127 -21.56 2.17 -9.03
N HIS A 128 -21.10 2.34 -7.78
CA HIS A 128 -20.72 3.66 -7.28
C HIS A 128 -19.54 4.29 -8.05
N ALA A 129 -18.65 3.48 -8.62
CA ALA A 129 -17.53 3.97 -9.42
C ALA A 129 -18.02 4.62 -10.72
N ASP A 130 -18.99 4.00 -11.41
CA ASP A 130 -19.65 4.56 -12.59
C ASP A 130 -20.43 5.85 -12.25
N LEU A 131 -21.09 5.89 -11.09
CA LEU A 131 -21.75 7.11 -10.60
C LEU A 131 -20.73 8.25 -10.42
N ILE A 132 -19.63 8.01 -9.69
CA ILE A 132 -18.63 9.05 -9.41
C ILE A 132 -17.99 9.55 -10.71
N ALA A 133 -17.63 8.66 -11.63
CA ALA A 133 -17.05 9.04 -12.92
C ALA A 133 -18.00 9.91 -13.76
N ASN A 134 -19.31 9.63 -13.71
CA ASN A 134 -20.29 10.47 -14.39
C ASN A 134 -20.52 11.81 -13.68
N LEU A 135 -20.51 11.84 -12.34
CA LEU A 135 -20.58 13.09 -11.58
C LEU A 135 -19.39 14.00 -11.90
N ASP A 136 -18.17 13.46 -11.90
CA ASP A 136 -16.96 14.22 -12.27
C ASP A 136 -17.08 14.80 -13.69
N LYS A 137 -17.64 14.03 -14.64
CA LYS A 137 -17.88 14.50 -16.00
C LYS A 137 -18.92 15.63 -16.05
N ILE A 138 -20.03 15.49 -15.33
CA ILE A 138 -21.08 16.50 -15.24
C ILE A 138 -20.52 17.79 -14.62
N GLU A 139 -19.71 17.66 -13.57
CA GLU A 139 -19.03 18.78 -12.92
C GLU A 139 -18.08 19.50 -13.90
N GLN A 140 -17.25 18.76 -14.63
CA GLN A 140 -16.38 19.32 -15.67
C GLN A 140 -17.16 20.04 -16.76
N GLU A 141 -18.23 19.42 -17.27
CA GLU A 141 -19.09 20.03 -18.29
C GLU A 141 -19.77 21.30 -17.76
N ALA A 142 -20.22 21.31 -16.49
CA ALA A 142 -20.83 22.48 -15.87
C ALA A 142 -19.84 23.63 -15.72
N VAL A 143 -18.61 23.36 -15.26
CA VAL A 143 -17.54 24.36 -15.16
C VAL A 143 -17.21 24.94 -16.53
N GLN A 144 -17.05 24.09 -17.54
CA GLN A 144 -16.75 24.53 -18.90
C GLN A 144 -17.91 25.32 -19.52
N GLN A 145 -19.16 24.93 -19.26
CA GLN A 145 -20.32 25.71 -19.69
C GLN A 145 -20.36 27.09 -19.02
N GLN A 146 -20.08 27.18 -17.72
CA GLN A 146 -20.03 28.46 -17.02
C GLN A 146 -18.93 29.37 -17.58
N GLN A 147 -17.74 28.84 -17.84
CA GLN A 147 -16.66 29.58 -18.50
C GLN A 147 -17.08 30.09 -19.87
N ASN A 148 -17.64 29.22 -20.72
CA ASN A 148 -18.08 29.60 -22.06
C ASN A 148 -19.17 30.68 -22.02
N GLN A 149 -20.15 30.58 -21.11
CA GLN A 149 -21.18 31.60 -20.94
C GLN A 149 -20.59 32.93 -20.49
N PHE A 150 -19.62 32.89 -19.58
CA PHE A 150 -18.94 34.08 -19.10
C PHE A 150 -18.13 34.77 -20.22
N ASP A 151 -17.38 34.00 -21.01
CA ASP A 151 -16.60 34.52 -22.13
C ASP A 151 -17.49 35.10 -23.23
N GLN A 152 -18.61 34.44 -23.53
CA GLN A 152 -19.61 34.96 -24.47
C GLN A 152 -20.23 36.28 -23.97
N LEU A 153 -20.59 36.35 -22.69
CA LEU A 153 -21.11 37.58 -22.09
C LEU A 153 -20.08 38.71 -22.14
N LYS A 154 -18.82 38.42 -21.82
CA LYS A 154 -17.72 39.39 -21.90
C LYS A 154 -17.52 39.90 -23.32
N ALA A 155 -17.55 39.01 -24.31
CA ALA A 155 -17.45 39.37 -25.73
C ALA A 155 -18.64 40.23 -26.19
N HIS A 156 -19.86 39.88 -25.78
CA HIS A 156 -21.07 40.65 -26.10
C HIS A 156 -21.01 42.05 -25.50
N LEU A 157 -20.67 42.18 -24.22
CA LEU A 157 -20.55 43.47 -23.54
C LEU A 157 -19.45 44.34 -24.16
N ARG A 158 -18.37 43.73 -24.63
CA ARG A 158 -17.32 44.43 -25.37
C ARG A 158 -17.86 44.99 -26.69
N GLN A 159 -18.60 44.18 -27.44
CA GLN A 159 -19.20 44.61 -28.71
C GLN A 159 -20.22 45.73 -28.49
N GLU A 160 -21.09 45.63 -27.49
CA GLU A 160 -22.04 46.70 -27.13
C GLU A 160 -21.32 47.99 -26.71
N ALA A 161 -20.20 47.88 -25.98
CA ALA A 161 -19.39 49.03 -25.61
C ALA A 161 -18.78 49.69 -26.85
N GLU A 162 -18.22 48.91 -27.78
CA GLU A 162 -17.69 49.41 -29.05
C GLU A 162 -18.79 50.11 -29.88
N ASP A 163 -19.98 49.50 -30.00
CA ASP A 163 -21.13 50.07 -30.71
C ASP A 163 -21.67 51.35 -30.04
N ALA A 164 -21.59 51.45 -28.71
CA ALA A 164 -21.94 52.64 -27.95
C ALA A 164 -20.86 53.74 -27.97
N GLY A 165 -19.71 53.49 -28.60
CA GLY A 165 -18.57 54.42 -28.63
C GLY A 165 -17.82 54.51 -27.29
N ILE A 166 -18.01 53.54 -26.40
CA ILE A 166 -17.26 53.38 -25.16
C ILE A 166 -15.94 52.67 -25.49
N ASP A 167 -14.84 53.13 -24.91
CA ASP A 167 -13.54 52.49 -25.07
C ASP A 167 -13.55 51.07 -24.48
N PRO A 168 -13.36 50.00 -25.29
CA PRO A 168 -13.44 48.61 -24.85
C PRO A 168 -12.46 48.28 -23.71
N ASP A 169 -11.28 48.90 -23.71
CA ASP A 169 -10.27 48.69 -22.66
C ASP A 169 -10.74 49.22 -21.30
N SER A 170 -11.54 50.29 -21.30
CA SER A 170 -12.12 50.85 -20.07
C SER A 170 -13.22 49.96 -19.48
N MET A 171 -14.04 49.35 -20.36
CA MET A 171 -15.08 48.41 -19.98
C MET A 171 -14.48 47.10 -19.44
N GLU A 172 -13.40 46.60 -20.05
CA GLU A 172 -12.70 45.41 -19.58
C GLU A 172 -12.14 45.61 -18.17
N ARG A 173 -11.52 46.76 -17.90
CA ARG A 173 -11.06 47.11 -16.54
C ARG A 173 -12.21 47.20 -15.53
N TYR A 174 -13.39 47.67 -15.94
CA TYR A 174 -14.56 47.72 -15.07
C TYR A 174 -15.07 46.31 -14.77
N LEU A 175 -15.22 45.46 -15.79
CA LEU A 175 -15.65 44.07 -15.64
C LEU A 175 -14.67 43.25 -14.79
N ASP A 176 -13.37 43.41 -15.01
CA ASP A 176 -12.36 42.71 -14.22
C ASP A 176 -12.31 43.19 -12.77
N ASN A 177 -12.72 44.44 -12.49
CA ASN A 177 -12.82 44.97 -11.13
C ASN A 177 -14.17 44.76 -10.46
N HIS A 178 -15.17 44.28 -11.18
CA HIS A 178 -16.51 44.09 -10.65
C HIS A 178 -16.52 42.98 -9.58
N PRO A 179 -17.06 43.22 -8.38
CA PRO A 179 -16.96 42.27 -7.26
C PRO A 179 -17.61 40.92 -7.56
N LEU A 180 -18.78 40.90 -8.22
CA LEU A 180 -19.43 39.64 -8.62
C LEU A 180 -18.61 38.85 -9.64
N ILE A 181 -17.90 39.53 -10.54
CA ILE A 181 -17.08 38.86 -11.56
C ILE A 181 -15.83 38.26 -10.93
N LYS A 182 -15.21 38.97 -9.97
CA LYS A 182 -14.10 38.42 -9.19
C LYS A 182 -14.53 37.17 -8.43
N GLN A 183 -15.65 37.22 -7.72
CA GLN A 183 -16.18 36.05 -7.01
C GLN A 183 -16.44 34.86 -7.94
N ALA A 184 -17.04 35.09 -9.11
CA ALA A 184 -17.27 34.03 -10.09
C ALA A 184 -15.96 33.43 -10.63
N LYS A 185 -14.98 34.27 -10.96
CA LYS A 185 -13.65 33.82 -11.39
C LYS A 185 -12.94 33.01 -10.30
N ASP A 186 -13.04 33.44 -9.04
CA ASP A 186 -12.43 32.74 -7.90
C ASP A 186 -13.03 31.33 -7.72
N VAL A 187 -14.35 31.18 -7.88
CA VAL A 187 -15.03 29.87 -7.80
C VAL A 187 -14.57 28.95 -8.93
N ILE A 188 -14.53 29.46 -10.17
CA ILE A 188 -14.05 28.70 -11.33
C ILE A 188 -12.59 28.27 -11.12
N GLN A 189 -11.74 29.18 -10.66
CA GLN A 189 -10.33 28.90 -10.44
C GLN A 189 -10.10 27.87 -9.32
N ARG A 190 -10.90 27.92 -8.24
CA ARG A 190 -10.86 26.88 -7.18
C ARG A 190 -11.26 25.52 -7.73
N SER A 191 -12.34 25.46 -8.49
CA SER A 191 -12.78 24.22 -9.14
C SER A 191 -11.71 23.64 -10.07
N GLU A 192 -11.05 24.47 -10.88
CA GLU A 192 -9.95 24.02 -11.73
C GLU A 192 -8.76 23.48 -10.93
N GLN A 193 -8.40 24.13 -9.82
CA GLN A 193 -7.34 23.67 -8.94
C GLN A 193 -7.69 22.33 -8.28
N GLU A 194 -8.92 22.18 -7.79
CA GLU A 194 -9.39 20.91 -7.22
C GLU A 194 -9.36 19.79 -8.26
N GLN A 195 -9.75 20.05 -9.51
CA GLN A 195 -9.66 19.08 -10.59
C GLN A 195 -8.21 18.70 -10.91
N GLN A 196 -7.29 19.68 -10.93
CA GLN A 196 -5.87 19.40 -11.13
C GLN A 196 -5.28 18.57 -10.00
N LEU A 197 -5.65 18.85 -8.75
CA LEU A 197 -5.23 18.05 -7.59
C LEU A 197 -5.76 16.62 -7.69
N LYS A 198 -7.05 16.43 -7.98
CA LYS A 198 -7.65 15.09 -8.18
C LYS A 198 -6.91 14.32 -9.29
N GLN A 199 -6.59 14.95 -10.42
CA GLN A 199 -5.84 14.31 -11.50
C GLN A 199 -4.40 13.94 -11.09
N GLN A 200 -3.74 14.80 -10.31
CA GLN A 200 -2.41 14.50 -9.77
C GLN A 200 -2.48 13.31 -8.80
N GLU A 201 -3.45 13.28 -7.90
CA GLU A 201 -3.66 12.16 -6.98
C GLU A 201 -3.94 10.86 -7.73
N GLN A 202 -4.81 10.89 -8.75
CA GLN A 202 -5.11 9.72 -9.58
C GLN A 202 -3.87 9.22 -10.33
N SER A 203 -3.07 10.12 -10.92
CA SER A 203 -1.86 9.72 -11.63
C SER A 203 -0.79 9.14 -10.69
N GLN A 204 -0.65 9.70 -9.48
CA GLN A 204 0.20 9.12 -8.44
C GLN A 204 -0.29 7.73 -8.02
N GLN A 205 -1.60 7.55 -7.81
CA GLN A 205 -2.17 6.24 -7.46
C GLN A 205 -1.97 5.21 -8.57
N GLN A 206 -2.15 5.59 -9.84
CA GLN A 206 -1.88 4.71 -10.98
C GLN A 206 -0.41 4.30 -11.06
N LEU A 207 0.50 5.24 -10.81
CA LEU A 207 1.94 4.97 -10.79
C LEU A 207 2.29 3.99 -9.65
N LEU A 208 1.72 4.19 -8.46
CA LEU A 208 1.89 3.25 -7.33
C LEU A 208 1.36 1.85 -7.66
N GLN A 209 0.15 1.75 -8.21
CA GLN A 209 -0.42 0.47 -8.66
C GLN A 209 0.47 -0.21 -9.72
N GLY A 210 1.01 0.57 -10.66
CA GLY A 210 1.94 0.05 -11.66
C GLY A 210 3.24 -0.51 -11.07
N TRP A 211 3.75 0.09 -9.98
CA TRP A 211 4.88 -0.47 -9.22
C TRP A 211 4.48 -1.73 -8.44
N GLU A 212 3.32 -1.73 -7.80
CA GLU A 212 2.79 -2.91 -7.10
C GLU A 212 2.64 -4.10 -8.04
N ASP A 213 2.09 -3.88 -9.24
CA ASP A 213 1.93 -4.92 -10.26
C ASP A 213 3.29 -5.45 -10.78
N LEU A 214 4.28 -4.57 -10.94
CA LEU A 214 5.65 -4.96 -11.29
C LEU A 214 6.22 -5.92 -10.22
N PHE A 215 6.14 -5.55 -8.94
CA PHE A 215 6.66 -6.38 -7.85
C PHE A 215 5.86 -7.67 -7.66
N ARG A 216 4.56 -7.64 -7.94
CA ARG A 216 3.73 -8.85 -7.94
C ARG A 216 4.14 -9.84 -9.03
N LYS A 217 4.45 -9.36 -10.23
CA LYS A 217 4.88 -10.21 -11.35
C LYS A 217 6.32 -10.69 -11.21
N TYR A 218 7.18 -9.82 -10.69
CA TYR A 218 8.62 -10.07 -10.54
C TYR A 218 9.05 -9.83 -9.08
N PRO A 219 8.70 -10.73 -8.13
CA PRO A 219 8.96 -10.52 -6.70
C PRO A 219 10.46 -10.42 -6.38
N HIS A 220 11.31 -11.06 -7.17
CA HIS A 220 12.77 -11.00 -7.05
C HIS A 220 13.37 -9.60 -7.29
N LEU A 221 12.60 -8.66 -7.85
CA LEU A 221 13.05 -7.27 -8.03
C LEU A 221 13.04 -6.49 -6.72
N ALA A 222 12.15 -6.85 -5.77
CA ALA A 222 12.07 -6.21 -4.47
C ALA A 222 13.34 -6.44 -3.64
N ASP A 223 13.92 -7.65 -3.75
CA ASP A 223 15.16 -8.02 -3.06
C ASP A 223 16.41 -7.30 -3.61
N GLN A 224 16.30 -6.66 -4.78
CA GLN A 224 17.40 -5.99 -5.48
C GLN A 224 17.34 -4.47 -5.35
N VAL A 225 16.40 -3.94 -4.56
CA VAL A 225 16.32 -2.51 -4.27
C VAL A 225 17.30 -2.18 -3.14
N ASN A 226 18.21 -1.24 -3.38
CA ASN A 226 19.12 -0.78 -2.35
C ASN A 226 18.36 -0.08 -1.21
N PRO A 227 18.86 -0.14 0.04
CA PRO A 227 18.19 0.44 1.22
C PRO A 227 18.00 1.97 1.13
N ASP A 228 18.76 2.66 0.28
CA ASP A 228 18.62 4.10 0.02
C ASP A 228 17.49 4.44 -0.98
N GLY A 229 16.74 3.44 -1.46
CA GLY A 229 15.53 3.61 -2.28
C GLY A 229 15.73 4.15 -3.70
N GLY A 230 16.93 4.60 -4.07
CA GLY A 230 17.15 5.40 -5.28
C GLY A 230 17.74 4.69 -6.50
N SER A 231 18.29 3.47 -6.38
CA SER A 231 18.91 2.82 -7.54
C SER A 231 18.88 1.31 -7.38
N ALA A 232 18.02 0.67 -8.16
CA ALA A 232 18.02 -0.78 -8.33
C ALA A 232 18.76 -1.11 -9.64
N PRO A 233 19.55 -2.20 -9.71
CA PRO A 233 20.29 -2.57 -10.92
C PRO A 233 19.39 -2.80 -12.14
N TRP A 234 18.14 -3.19 -11.91
CA TRP A 234 17.12 -3.38 -12.93
C TRP A 234 16.45 -2.07 -13.37
N LEU A 235 16.59 -0.98 -12.62
CA LEU A 235 16.03 0.32 -12.95
C LEU A 235 17.01 1.09 -13.85
N THR A 236 17.11 0.67 -15.11
CA THR A 236 18.06 1.23 -16.07
C THR A 236 17.68 2.65 -16.53
N PRO A 237 18.61 3.44 -17.09
CA PRO A 237 18.30 4.76 -17.66
C PRO A 237 17.25 4.72 -18.78
N GLU A 238 17.21 3.63 -19.55
CA GLU A 238 16.20 3.43 -20.59
C GLU A 238 14.81 3.21 -20.00
N MET A 239 14.70 2.53 -18.86
CA MET A 239 13.45 2.36 -18.13
C MET A 239 12.98 3.71 -17.58
N HIS A 240 13.87 4.51 -16.98
CA HIS A 240 13.55 5.88 -16.52
C HIS A 240 13.00 6.75 -17.67
N SER A 241 13.65 6.74 -18.84
CA SER A 241 13.18 7.51 -20.01
C SER A 241 11.79 7.06 -20.50
N ARG A 242 11.39 5.81 -20.25
CA ARG A 242 10.05 5.32 -20.58
C ARG A 242 9.03 5.72 -19.51
N LEU A 243 9.39 5.68 -18.24
CA LEU A 243 8.56 6.21 -17.15
C LEU A 243 8.26 7.70 -17.35
N GLU A 244 9.25 8.50 -17.75
CA GLU A 244 9.09 9.93 -18.07
C GLU A 244 8.15 10.17 -19.27
N ARG A 245 8.03 9.21 -20.18
CA ARG A 245 7.10 9.27 -21.32
C ARG A 245 5.67 8.80 -20.96
N GLY A 246 5.43 8.42 -19.70
CA GLY A 246 4.15 7.95 -19.21
C GLY A 246 3.86 6.48 -19.51
N TYR A 247 4.88 5.64 -19.68
CA TYR A 247 4.68 4.18 -19.73
C TYR A 247 4.49 3.63 -18.32
N ASP A 248 3.62 2.63 -18.18
CA ASP A 248 3.46 1.89 -16.92
C ASP A 248 4.79 1.24 -16.51
N PRO A 249 5.13 1.19 -15.21
CA PRO A 249 6.39 0.62 -14.73
C PRO A 249 6.62 -0.83 -15.17
N ILE A 250 5.55 -1.62 -15.23
CA ILE A 250 5.59 -3.02 -15.69
C ILE A 250 5.94 -3.13 -17.18
N ASP A 251 5.30 -2.33 -18.03
CA ASP A 251 5.53 -2.31 -19.47
C ASP A 251 6.91 -1.76 -19.79
N ALA A 252 7.33 -0.71 -19.09
CA ALA A 252 8.67 -0.15 -19.21
C ALA A 252 9.74 -1.20 -18.88
N TYR A 253 9.56 -1.96 -17.81
CA TYR A 253 10.46 -3.05 -17.44
C TYR A 253 10.52 -4.14 -18.50
N GLU A 254 9.37 -4.62 -18.98
CA GLU A 254 9.29 -5.69 -19.98
C GLU A 254 9.92 -5.32 -21.32
N LEU A 255 9.75 -4.07 -21.74
CA LEU A 255 10.31 -3.61 -23.00
C LEU A 255 11.83 -3.49 -22.95
N VAL A 256 12.40 -3.10 -21.81
CA VAL A 256 13.86 -2.99 -21.66
C VAL A 256 14.50 -4.36 -21.37
N HIS A 257 13.86 -5.19 -20.55
CA HIS A 257 14.40 -6.48 -20.10
C HIS A 257 13.88 -7.67 -20.92
N ARG A 258 13.29 -7.43 -22.08
CA ARG A 258 12.70 -8.47 -22.92
C ARG A 258 13.67 -9.62 -23.22
N ASP A 259 14.90 -9.27 -23.59
CA ASP A 259 15.91 -10.24 -23.96
C ASP A 259 16.40 -11.05 -22.75
N SER A 260 16.55 -10.42 -21.58
CA SER A 260 16.91 -11.13 -20.35
C SER A 260 15.80 -12.03 -19.85
N ILE A 261 14.54 -11.56 -19.88
CA ILE A 261 13.36 -12.37 -19.53
C ILE A 261 13.28 -13.60 -20.43
N MET A 262 13.39 -13.41 -21.75
CA MET A 262 13.37 -14.51 -22.73
C MET A 262 14.55 -15.48 -22.54
N ALA A 263 15.74 -14.98 -22.23
CA ALA A 263 16.90 -15.82 -21.96
C ALA A 263 16.71 -16.69 -20.71
N ASP A 264 16.13 -16.13 -19.65
CA ASP A 264 15.87 -16.87 -18.41
C ASP A 264 14.72 -17.86 -18.55
N GLU A 265 13.67 -17.55 -19.31
CA GLU A 265 12.63 -18.50 -19.70
C GLU A 265 13.19 -19.66 -20.51
N ARG A 266 14.09 -19.39 -21.46
CA ARG A 266 14.80 -20.44 -22.22
C ARG A 266 15.63 -21.32 -21.29
N LYS A 267 16.41 -20.76 -20.38
CA LYS A 267 17.17 -21.55 -19.40
C LYS A 267 16.26 -22.41 -18.51
N ARG A 268 15.16 -21.86 -18.02
CA ARG A 268 14.20 -22.60 -17.17
C ARG A 268 13.54 -23.75 -17.94
N THR A 269 13.16 -23.51 -19.19
CA THR A 269 12.57 -24.55 -20.06
C THR A 269 13.60 -25.61 -20.46
N GLU A 270 14.83 -25.23 -20.78
CA GLU A 270 15.92 -26.17 -21.03
C GLU A 270 16.20 -27.04 -19.81
N GLN A 271 16.26 -26.44 -18.60
CA GLN A 271 16.44 -27.18 -17.36
C GLN A 271 15.26 -28.13 -17.06
N SER A 272 14.03 -27.70 -17.29
CA SER A 272 12.85 -28.56 -17.08
C SER A 272 12.82 -29.72 -18.08
N VAL A 273 13.15 -29.47 -19.34
CA VAL A 273 13.30 -30.51 -20.38
C VAL A 273 14.41 -31.48 -20.02
N LEU A 274 15.59 -31.00 -19.60
CA LEU A 274 16.68 -31.85 -19.14
C LEU A 274 16.31 -32.70 -17.92
N LYS A 275 15.58 -32.12 -16.96
CA LYS A 275 15.07 -32.85 -15.79
C LYS A 275 14.09 -33.94 -16.21
N ASN A 276 13.18 -33.64 -17.13
CA ASN A 276 12.22 -34.61 -17.67
C ASN A 276 12.91 -35.71 -18.48
N GLN A 277 13.92 -35.38 -19.30
CA GLN A 277 14.73 -36.38 -20.00
C GLN A 277 15.49 -37.29 -19.03
N ARG A 278 16.06 -36.75 -17.95
CA ARG A 278 16.73 -37.54 -16.90
C ARG A 278 15.75 -38.44 -16.16
N LEU A 279 14.56 -37.94 -15.82
CA LEU A 279 13.48 -38.72 -15.20
C LEU A 279 13.01 -39.84 -16.12
N ASN A 280 12.78 -39.56 -17.41
CA ASN A 280 12.36 -40.56 -18.40
C ASN A 280 13.44 -41.62 -18.64
N LYS A 281 14.71 -41.23 -18.72
CA LYS A 281 15.84 -42.19 -18.80
C LYS A 281 15.94 -43.06 -17.55
N ARG A 282 15.75 -42.48 -16.35
CA ARG A 282 15.71 -43.26 -15.10
C ARG A 282 14.51 -44.19 -15.04
N ALA A 283 13.34 -43.76 -15.50
CA ALA A 283 12.14 -44.60 -15.57
C ALA A 283 12.31 -45.77 -16.55
N GLN A 284 12.97 -45.55 -17.70
CA GLN A 284 13.33 -46.63 -18.63
C GLN A 284 14.34 -47.61 -18.01
N VAL A 285 15.36 -47.13 -17.28
CA VAL A 285 16.33 -48.00 -16.61
C VAL A 285 15.68 -48.85 -15.51
N VAL A 286 14.69 -48.31 -14.78
CA VAL A 286 13.90 -49.10 -13.81
C VAL A 286 13.01 -50.12 -14.52
N GLY A 287 12.41 -49.76 -15.66
CA GLY A 287 11.62 -50.70 -16.48
C GLY A 287 12.45 -51.80 -17.15
N GLN A 288 13.73 -51.54 -17.45
CA GLN A 288 14.64 -52.49 -18.09
C GLN A 288 15.44 -53.35 -17.09
N GLY A 289 15.42 -53.00 -15.79
CA GLY A 289 16.03 -53.76 -14.70
C GLY A 289 15.14 -54.86 -14.09
N ASN A 290 13.85 -54.92 -14.45
CA ASN A 290 12.90 -55.93 -13.98
C ASN A 290 12.56 -56.98 -15.07
N GLY A 291 13.54 -57.33 -15.91
CA GLY A 291 13.55 -58.64 -16.56
C GLY A 291 13.95 -59.68 -15.52
N GLU A 292 12.98 -60.20 -14.77
CA GLU A 292 13.13 -61.28 -13.80
C GLU A 292 13.98 -62.44 -14.33
N ARG A 293 15.23 -62.56 -13.88
CA ARG A 293 15.80 -63.90 -13.64
C ARG A 293 15.31 -64.33 -12.27
N GLN A 294 14.13 -64.94 -12.22
CA GLN A 294 13.75 -65.72 -11.05
C GLN A 294 14.84 -66.80 -10.87
N PRO A 295 15.45 -66.94 -9.69
CA PRO A 295 16.39 -68.02 -9.47
C PRO A 295 15.61 -69.34 -9.54
N GLU A 296 15.82 -70.11 -10.61
CA GLU A 296 15.31 -71.47 -10.70
C GLU A 296 15.88 -72.27 -9.53
N VAL A 297 15.00 -72.73 -8.63
CA VAL A 297 15.41 -73.55 -7.50
C VAL A 297 15.82 -74.91 -8.04
N PRO A 298 17.05 -75.40 -7.78
CA PRO A 298 17.44 -76.75 -8.14
C PRO A 298 16.44 -77.77 -7.57
N ALA A 299 15.98 -78.71 -8.42
CA ALA A 299 14.94 -79.68 -8.06
C ALA A 299 15.28 -80.44 -6.75
N GLU A 300 16.57 -80.66 -6.50
CA GLU A 300 17.08 -81.32 -5.29
C GLU A 300 16.71 -80.56 -4.01
N LEU A 301 16.85 -79.22 -3.98
CA LEU A 301 16.50 -78.40 -2.81
C LEU A 301 14.99 -78.37 -2.56
N SER A 302 14.18 -78.31 -3.62
CA SER A 302 12.73 -78.36 -3.49
C SER A 302 12.25 -79.70 -2.93
N SER A 303 12.88 -80.80 -3.36
CA SER A 303 12.56 -82.15 -2.90
C SER A 303 13.00 -82.40 -1.45
N ALA A 304 14.15 -81.86 -1.05
CA ALA A 304 14.63 -81.94 0.33
C ALA A 304 13.67 -81.20 1.28
N PHE A 305 13.23 -80.00 0.93
CA PHE A 305 12.27 -79.24 1.75
C PHE A 305 10.94 -79.99 1.90
N ALA A 306 10.44 -80.60 0.82
CA ALA A 306 9.24 -81.43 0.86
C ALA A 306 9.40 -82.67 1.75
N ALA A 307 10.56 -83.33 1.71
CA ALA A 307 10.86 -84.51 2.54
C ALA A 307 10.92 -84.18 4.05
N PHE A 308 11.29 -82.95 4.41
CA PHE A 308 11.33 -82.47 5.80
C PHE A 308 10.04 -81.74 6.23
N GLY A 309 8.99 -81.74 5.40
CA GLY A 309 7.70 -81.11 5.72
C GLY A 309 7.73 -79.57 5.73
N ILE A 310 8.73 -78.97 5.07
CA ILE A 310 8.89 -77.51 4.95
C ILE A 310 8.35 -77.06 3.59
N ASP A 311 7.65 -75.92 3.54
CA ASP A 311 7.08 -75.39 2.30
C ASP A 311 8.18 -75.17 1.25
N PRO A 312 8.12 -75.85 0.08
CA PRO A 312 9.14 -75.79 -0.97
C PRO A 312 9.33 -74.39 -1.55
N LYS A 313 8.37 -73.47 -1.36
CA LYS A 313 8.52 -72.06 -1.77
C LYS A 313 9.62 -71.34 -0.99
N ASN A 314 9.91 -71.76 0.24
CA ASN A 314 10.99 -71.18 1.04
C ASN A 314 12.39 -71.57 0.55
N ALA A 315 12.52 -72.60 -0.30
CA ALA A 315 13.79 -73.02 -0.88
C ALA A 315 14.40 -71.95 -1.83
N GLN A 316 13.57 -71.07 -2.39
CA GLN A 316 14.01 -69.93 -3.22
C GLN A 316 14.99 -68.99 -2.48
N LYS A 317 14.86 -68.87 -1.15
CA LYS A 317 15.76 -68.04 -0.33
C LYS A 317 17.17 -68.63 -0.24
N TYR A 318 17.31 -69.94 -0.37
CA TYR A 318 18.58 -70.66 -0.23
C TYR A 318 19.23 -71.01 -1.58
N ALA A 319 18.47 -70.90 -2.68
CA ALA A 319 18.98 -71.11 -4.05
C ALA A 319 20.10 -70.12 -4.44
N LYS A 320 20.14 -68.92 -3.85
CA LYS A 320 21.18 -67.91 -4.09
C LYS A 320 22.61 -68.35 -3.72
N ASN A 321 22.76 -69.37 -2.87
CA ASN A 321 24.06 -69.83 -2.40
C ASN A 321 24.62 -71.03 -3.20
N PHE A 322 23.88 -71.56 -4.17
CA PHE A 322 24.30 -72.72 -4.97
C PHE A 322 25.09 -72.37 -6.24
N GLU A 323 25.12 -71.10 -6.66
CA GLU A 323 25.85 -70.68 -7.88
C GLU A 323 27.33 -70.34 -7.67
N ASN A 324 27.88 -70.51 -6.46
CA ASN A 324 29.33 -70.33 -6.23
C ASN A 324 30.03 -71.67 -6.01
N LYS A 325 30.30 -72.37 -7.12
CA LYS A 325 31.45 -73.28 -7.24
C LYS A 325 31.92 -73.41 -8.67
#